data_AF-A0A0E3SPX2-F1
#
_entry.id   AF-A0A0E3SPX2-F1
#
_cell.length_a   1.000
_cell.length_b   1.000
_cell.length_c   1.000
_cell.angle_alpha   90.00
_cell.angle_beta   90.00
_cell.angle_gamma   90.00
#
_symmetry.space_group_name_H-M   'P 1'
#
loop_
_entity.id
_entity.type
_entity.pdbx_description
1 polymer ?
#
loop_
_entity_poly.entity_id
_entity_poly.type
_entity_poly.pdbx_seq_one_letter_code
_entity_poly.pdbx_strand_id
1 'polypeptide(L)'
;MKFECLEEYKYFQRDLCSPEKITFFNLEDYSSMYWGFEMSGKRLMYKWGNRKKLLFLCIIFIALIASIIFILSKPSNTTIYVATNGSGNFNCDGSDDQIEINKALAYVAENPKFTTVHLEGPNTYVISDSIYIGNETILEGDSTAVIKLEDKADWPLEKPMITQMDSAGNHDINIKGFEIDGNHDKNNGKSRGKGYHNLIYFLNCENIQVHSMYMHDSHGDGLKVVKCSGIKFYNNRAYKLGHDVLYVIYSSNIEAWNNEITCRTNSGLRIYNTNHVKFYNNKIDSKGEGGAGIEIQKIGQSTTMNDIEIYNNLLYKTNAAGIWITGYGPKYSKDSAKDILIYHNKFYKTGTSKGASWAGGIVLNGFQNTVIENNKFDGCYGAAIAHKQVNDEFSAPGSGYTTVVRNNIIINTQSSRAAGEGYAIYNQLKNTHSFILENNCLSGNVGGNYMDASSTSDVKADSELAAKLNTNGSLDKDFPWNEAMCAGPQMSYEINESVVQTEQEEGFATSFKRVFSEFIRTLKRFFLSLSIQYEKVDNLKTALPLIASD
;
A
#
# COMPACT_ATOMS: atom_id res chain seq x y z
N MET A 1 35.99 30.72 4.49
CA MET A 1 35.47 31.60 5.55
C MET A 1 35.32 30.73 6.80
N LYS A 2 36.21 30.89 7.79
CA LYS A 2 36.16 30.21 9.10
C LYS A 2 35.55 31.18 10.11
N PHE A 3 34.79 30.68 11.09
CA PHE A 3 34.83 31.19 12.46
C PHE A 3 34.34 30.12 13.46
N GLU A 4 35.24 29.73 14.35
CA GLU A 4 34.95 29.24 15.71
C GLU A 4 34.64 30.49 16.59
N CYS A 5 34.10 30.51 17.80
CA CYS A 5 33.40 29.65 18.77
C CYS A 5 33.33 30.53 20.07
N LEU A 6 32.70 30.04 21.16
CA LEU A 6 32.66 30.64 22.52
C LEU A 6 31.69 31.85 22.69
N GLU A 7 31.02 32.07 23.84
CA GLU A 7 31.17 31.46 25.18
C GLU A 7 29.86 31.40 26.03
N GLU A 8 29.95 30.65 27.13
CA GLU A 8 29.09 30.35 28.32
C GLU A 8 27.99 31.35 28.78
N TYR A 9 26.97 30.99 29.59
CA TYR A 9 26.94 30.37 30.95
C TYR A 9 25.68 29.47 31.15
N LYS A 10 25.74 28.25 31.72
CA LYS A 10 25.81 27.87 33.17
C LYS A 10 24.64 28.47 33.98
N TYR A 11 23.83 27.76 34.79
CA TYR A 11 23.84 26.42 35.41
C TYR A 11 22.35 26.04 35.79
N PHE A 12 21.93 24.94 36.46
CA PHE A 12 22.56 23.83 37.21
C PHE A 12 21.72 22.52 37.08
N GLN A 13 22.14 21.45 37.78
CA GLN A 13 21.44 20.17 38.04
C GLN A 13 20.35 20.30 39.16
N ARG A 14 19.51 19.31 39.55
CA ARG A 14 19.82 17.86 39.76
C ARG A 14 18.58 16.96 39.97
N ASP A 15 18.78 15.72 39.54
CA ASP A 15 17.94 14.52 39.59
C ASP A 15 17.38 14.02 40.95
N LEU A 16 16.42 13.07 40.81
CA LEU A 16 16.23 11.77 41.53
C LEU A 16 15.04 11.53 42.50
N CYS A 17 14.48 10.32 42.33
CA CYS A 17 13.69 9.46 43.22
C CYS A 17 12.14 9.58 43.29
N SER A 18 11.51 8.40 43.10
CA SER A 18 10.09 8.02 43.30
C SER A 18 9.91 7.34 44.70
N PRO A 19 8.79 6.67 45.07
CA PRO A 19 7.49 6.45 44.41
C PRO A 19 6.23 6.60 45.34
N GLU A 20 5.05 6.20 44.81
CA GLU A 20 3.82 5.77 45.52
C GLU A 20 3.04 6.70 46.48
N LYS A 21 1.80 7.07 46.10
CA LYS A 21 0.57 6.41 46.63
C LYS A 21 -0.73 6.90 45.97
N ILE A 22 -1.70 6.00 45.84
CA ILE A 22 -3.07 6.24 45.36
C ILE A 22 -4.03 6.25 46.56
N THR A 23 -4.91 7.25 46.66
CA THR A 23 -6.31 7.06 47.10
C THR A 23 -7.22 8.24 46.75
N PHE A 24 -8.45 7.92 46.33
CA PHE A 24 -9.54 8.87 46.08
C PHE A 24 -10.21 9.32 47.40
N PHE A 25 -10.72 10.55 47.46
CA PHE A 25 -12.01 10.86 48.12
C PHE A 25 -12.70 12.08 47.49
N ASN A 26 -14.03 12.13 47.64
CA ASN A 26 -15.02 12.84 46.81
C ASN A 26 -14.97 14.38 46.74
N LEU A 27 -15.39 14.86 45.56
CA LEU A 27 -16.32 15.99 45.30
C LEU A 27 -16.85 16.76 46.52
N GLU A 28 -16.51 18.06 46.59
CA GLU A 28 -17.47 19.19 46.58
C GLU A 28 -16.72 20.53 46.62
N ASP A 29 -16.62 21.25 45.48
CA ASP A 29 -16.65 22.73 45.47
C ASP A 29 -16.76 23.30 44.05
N TYR A 30 -17.90 23.91 43.72
CA TYR A 30 -18.11 24.62 42.45
C TYR A 30 -17.69 26.10 42.59
N SER A 31 -16.44 26.40 42.23
CA SER A 31 -15.95 27.78 42.17
C SER A 31 -16.81 28.64 41.23
N SER A 32 -17.24 29.83 41.71
CA SER A 32 -18.09 30.75 40.97
C SER A 32 -17.26 31.89 40.36
N MET A 33 -17.02 31.82 39.05
CA MET A 33 -16.29 32.85 38.32
C MET A 33 -17.22 34.04 38.00
N TYR A 34 -16.87 35.23 38.50
CA TYR A 34 -17.58 36.49 38.22
C TYR A 34 -16.83 37.29 37.16
N TRP A 35 -17.56 37.82 36.17
CA TRP A 35 -17.09 38.86 35.26
C TRP A 35 -17.90 40.12 35.49
N GLY A 36 -17.24 41.27 35.52
CA GLY A 36 -17.88 42.58 35.65
C GLY A 36 -17.22 43.59 34.74
N PHE A 37 -18.03 44.28 33.95
CA PHE A 37 -17.66 45.52 33.27
C PHE A 37 -18.33 46.69 34.00
N GLU A 38 -17.62 47.80 34.15
CA GLU A 38 -18.07 48.97 34.91
C GLU A 38 -18.33 50.16 33.98
N MET A 39 -19.57 50.65 33.96
CA MET A 39 -19.91 51.99 33.49
C MET A 39 -21.01 52.61 34.36
N SER A 40 -20.87 53.91 34.63
CA SER A 40 -21.87 54.79 35.26
C SER A 40 -22.54 54.31 36.56
N GLY A 41 -21.74 53.90 37.56
CA GLY A 41 -22.11 54.06 38.98
C GLY A 41 -23.30 53.25 39.53
N LYS A 42 -23.78 52.22 38.83
CA LYS A 42 -24.79 51.27 39.36
C LYS A 42 -24.38 49.83 39.10
N ARG A 43 -24.00 49.10 40.15
CA ARG A 43 -23.67 47.66 40.11
C ARG A 43 -24.93 46.81 39.86
N LEU A 44 -25.26 46.58 38.59
CA LEU A 44 -26.29 45.62 38.18
C LEU A 44 -25.70 44.20 38.11
N MET A 45 -25.74 43.48 39.23
CA MET A 45 -25.30 42.09 39.30
C MET A 45 -26.32 41.15 38.64
N TYR A 46 -26.15 40.86 37.35
CA TYR A 46 -27.03 39.94 36.63
C TYR A 46 -26.71 38.47 36.99
N LYS A 47 -27.35 37.94 38.03
CA LYS A 47 -27.21 36.53 38.45
C LYS A 47 -27.79 35.61 37.38
N TRP A 48 -26.93 35.06 36.52
CA TRP A 48 -27.34 34.11 35.49
C TRP A 48 -27.69 32.75 36.12
N GLY A 49 -28.98 32.54 36.41
CA GLY A 49 -29.46 31.34 37.10
C GLY A 49 -29.15 30.05 36.34
N ASN A 50 -28.84 28.97 37.07
CA ASN A 50 -28.30 27.71 36.54
C ASN A 50 -29.09 27.13 35.35
N ARG A 51 -30.42 27.28 35.31
CA ARG A 51 -31.26 26.86 34.17
C ARG A 51 -30.88 27.53 32.84
N LYS A 52 -30.54 28.82 32.85
CA LYS A 52 -30.15 29.55 31.62
C LYS A 52 -28.71 29.22 31.19
N LYS A 53 -27.80 28.95 32.13
CA LYS A 53 -26.45 28.43 31.84
C LYS A 53 -26.51 27.04 31.21
N LEU A 54 -27.36 26.16 31.75
CA LEU A 54 -27.58 24.82 31.21
C LEU A 54 -28.18 24.87 29.80
N LEU A 55 -29.18 25.74 29.56
CA LEU A 55 -29.74 25.94 28.23
C LEU A 55 -28.68 26.37 27.20
N PHE A 56 -27.79 27.30 27.58
CA PHE A 56 -26.68 27.76 26.74
C PHE A 56 -25.67 26.64 26.42
N LEU A 57 -25.32 25.83 27.42
CA LEU A 57 -24.49 24.63 27.23
C LEU A 57 -25.16 23.59 26.30
N CYS A 58 -26.46 23.36 26.44
CA CYS A 58 -27.20 22.48 25.54
C CYS A 58 -27.20 22.99 24.10
N ILE A 59 -27.35 24.29 23.87
CA ILE A 59 -27.29 24.89 22.52
C ILE A 59 -25.90 24.71 21.91
N ILE A 60 -24.82 24.95 22.68
CA ILE A 60 -23.44 24.70 22.22
C ILE A 60 -23.22 23.22 21.89
N PHE A 61 -23.73 22.31 22.71
CA PHE A 61 -23.60 20.87 22.49
C PHE A 61 -24.39 20.38 21.27
N ILE A 62 -25.59 20.94 21.03
CA ILE A 62 -26.36 20.69 19.80
C ILE A 62 -25.65 21.24 18.57
N ALA A 63 -25.04 22.44 18.66
CA ALA A 63 -24.26 23.01 17.56
C ALA A 63 -23.00 22.18 17.25
N LEU A 64 -22.31 21.66 18.27
CA LEU A 64 -21.19 20.71 18.12
C LEU A 64 -21.63 19.38 17.50
N ILE A 65 -22.78 18.82 17.91
CA ILE A 65 -23.32 17.62 17.29
C ILE A 65 -23.71 17.89 15.83
N ALA A 66 -24.32 19.04 15.54
CA ALA A 66 -24.69 19.42 14.17
C ALA A 66 -23.47 19.62 13.27
N SER A 67 -22.39 20.24 13.77
CA SER A 67 -21.14 20.37 13.00
C SER A 67 -20.44 19.01 12.81
N ILE A 68 -20.42 18.14 13.83
CA ILE A 68 -19.92 16.77 13.72
C ILE A 68 -20.74 15.96 12.69
N ILE A 69 -22.07 16.05 12.71
CA ILE A 69 -22.93 15.41 11.71
C ILE A 69 -22.67 15.99 10.32
N PHE A 70 -22.50 17.31 10.18
CA PHE A 70 -22.19 17.96 8.90
C PHE A 70 -20.82 17.51 8.34
N ILE A 71 -19.81 17.34 9.20
CA ILE A 71 -18.48 16.81 8.83
C ILE A 71 -18.54 15.31 8.48
N LEU A 72 -19.39 14.53 9.16
CA LEU A 72 -19.62 13.11 8.87
C LEU A 72 -20.60 12.86 7.71
N SER A 73 -21.30 13.89 7.22
CA SER A 73 -22.21 13.80 6.08
C SER A 73 -21.41 13.79 4.77
N LYS A 74 -20.71 12.68 4.52
CA LYS A 74 -20.03 12.46 3.24
C LYS A 74 -21.03 12.73 2.11
N PRO A 75 -20.71 13.60 1.12
CA PRO A 75 -21.63 13.85 0.02
C PRO A 75 -21.96 12.52 -0.67
N SER A 76 -23.21 12.36 -1.10
CA SER A 76 -23.57 11.23 -1.95
C SER A 76 -22.69 11.27 -3.19
N ASN A 77 -21.88 10.23 -3.42
CA ASN A 77 -21.02 10.12 -4.61
C ASN A 77 -21.86 10.40 -5.84
N THR A 78 -21.68 11.58 -6.43
CA THR A 78 -22.36 11.98 -7.65
C THR A 78 -21.37 11.75 -8.79
N THR A 79 -21.73 10.85 -9.69
CA THR A 79 -20.87 10.40 -10.78
C THR A 79 -21.08 11.25 -12.03
N ILE A 80 -19.98 11.61 -12.68
CA ILE A 80 -19.94 12.19 -14.02
C ILE A 80 -19.63 11.07 -15.02
N TYR A 81 -20.50 10.89 -16.01
CA TYR A 81 -20.36 9.86 -17.04
C TYR A 81 -19.68 10.42 -18.29
N VAL A 82 -18.73 9.67 -18.83
CA VAL A 82 -18.09 9.90 -20.13
C VAL A 82 -18.43 8.72 -21.04
N ALA A 83 -18.95 9.01 -22.23
CA ALA A 83 -19.43 8.00 -23.18
C ALA A 83 -19.13 8.41 -24.62
N THR A 84 -19.38 7.53 -25.60
CA THR A 84 -19.19 7.80 -27.04
C THR A 84 -20.50 7.92 -27.83
N ASN A 85 -21.64 7.57 -27.21
CA ASN A 85 -22.92 7.37 -27.89
C ASN A 85 -23.93 8.52 -27.67
N GLY A 86 -23.57 9.53 -26.88
CA GLY A 86 -24.46 10.65 -26.49
C GLY A 86 -25.14 10.52 -25.12
N SER A 87 -24.97 9.41 -24.38
CA SER A 87 -25.51 9.20 -23.02
C SER A 87 -24.82 10.05 -21.94
N GLY A 88 -23.53 10.34 -22.12
CA GLY A 88 -22.66 10.86 -21.08
C GLY A 88 -22.92 12.34 -20.77
N ASN A 89 -22.42 12.78 -19.61
CA ASN A 89 -22.30 14.21 -19.30
C ASN A 89 -21.26 14.88 -20.22
N PHE A 90 -20.22 14.13 -20.58
CA PHE A 90 -19.24 14.47 -21.60
C PHE A 90 -19.23 13.35 -22.64
N ASN A 91 -19.15 13.70 -23.92
CA ASN A 91 -19.29 12.73 -25.01
C ASN A 91 -18.10 12.80 -25.97
N CYS A 92 -17.32 11.73 -25.94
CA CYS A 92 -16.17 11.40 -26.78
C CYS A 92 -16.59 11.05 -28.22
N ASP A 93 -15.69 11.22 -29.19
CA ASP A 93 -15.93 10.85 -30.59
C ASP A 93 -15.02 9.70 -31.09
N GLY A 94 -14.10 9.22 -30.25
CA GLY A 94 -13.13 8.17 -30.58
C GLY A 94 -11.77 8.72 -31.05
N SER A 95 -11.53 10.02 -30.92
CA SER A 95 -10.29 10.72 -31.26
C SER A 95 -10.00 11.83 -30.25
N ASP A 96 -8.75 11.93 -29.79
CA ASP A 96 -8.32 12.92 -28.80
C ASP A 96 -9.18 12.93 -27.51
N ASP A 97 -9.75 11.77 -27.14
CA ASP A 97 -10.79 11.61 -26.12
C ASP A 97 -10.35 12.05 -24.71
N GLN A 98 -9.04 12.25 -24.49
CA GLN A 98 -8.54 12.88 -23.27
C GLN A 98 -9.11 14.29 -23.07
N ILE A 99 -9.55 14.99 -24.13
CA ILE A 99 -10.13 16.32 -24.03
C ILE A 99 -11.42 16.28 -23.20
N GLU A 100 -12.33 15.37 -23.51
CA GLU A 100 -13.60 15.15 -22.82
C GLU A 100 -13.39 14.57 -21.42
N ILE A 101 -12.48 13.61 -21.27
CA ILE A 101 -12.13 13.02 -19.97
C ILE A 101 -11.52 14.10 -19.04
N ASN A 102 -10.64 14.96 -19.55
CA ASN A 102 -10.05 16.06 -18.78
C ASN A 102 -11.10 17.14 -18.42
N LYS A 103 -12.07 17.43 -19.30
CA LYS A 103 -13.21 18.31 -18.94
C LYS A 103 -14.04 17.70 -17.80
N ALA A 104 -14.27 16.39 -17.81
CA ALA A 104 -14.97 15.69 -16.73
C ALA A 104 -14.19 15.74 -15.40
N LEU A 105 -12.89 15.46 -15.42
CA LEU A 105 -12.03 15.48 -14.22
C LEU A 105 -11.85 16.89 -13.66
N ALA A 106 -11.69 17.90 -14.51
CA ALA A 106 -11.67 19.30 -14.10
C ALA A 106 -13.00 19.72 -13.46
N TYR A 107 -14.14 19.32 -14.05
CA TYR A 107 -15.46 19.58 -13.47
C TYR A 107 -15.61 18.95 -12.07
N VAL A 108 -15.15 17.71 -11.87
CA VAL A 108 -15.15 17.05 -10.55
C VAL A 108 -14.26 17.82 -9.56
N ALA A 109 -13.04 18.20 -9.95
CA ALA A 109 -12.13 18.97 -9.10
C ALA A 109 -12.67 20.36 -8.70
N GLU A 110 -13.42 21.02 -9.58
CA GLU A 110 -14.06 22.32 -9.31
C GLU A 110 -15.37 22.20 -8.50
N ASN A 111 -15.99 21.00 -8.43
CA ASN A 111 -17.30 20.79 -7.83
C ASN A 111 -17.29 19.66 -6.79
N PRO A 112 -16.89 19.91 -5.52
CA PRO A 112 -16.72 18.90 -4.45
C PRO A 112 -17.95 18.06 -4.04
N LYS A 113 -19.08 18.20 -4.74
CA LYS A 113 -20.26 17.33 -4.63
C LYS A 113 -20.12 16.07 -5.51
N PHE A 114 -19.30 16.16 -6.54
CA PHE A 114 -18.92 15.06 -7.41
C PHE A 114 -17.56 14.55 -6.95
N THR A 115 -17.35 13.25 -7.06
CA THR A 115 -16.12 12.56 -6.64
C THR A 115 -15.66 11.52 -7.65
N THR A 116 -16.47 11.23 -8.66
CA THR A 116 -16.29 10.10 -9.57
C THR A 116 -16.46 10.54 -11.02
N VAL A 117 -15.49 10.22 -11.87
CA VAL A 117 -15.64 10.15 -13.33
C VAL A 117 -15.73 8.68 -13.72
N HIS A 118 -16.75 8.32 -14.49
CA HIS A 118 -17.03 6.95 -14.93
C HIS A 118 -16.98 6.87 -16.47
N LEU A 119 -16.17 5.97 -16.99
CA LEU A 119 -16.03 5.67 -18.42
C LEU A 119 -16.98 4.53 -18.82
N GLU A 120 -18.00 4.82 -19.63
CA GLU A 120 -18.96 3.80 -20.07
C GLU A 120 -18.32 2.80 -21.04
N GLY A 121 -18.57 1.50 -20.83
CA GLY A 121 -18.24 0.43 -21.76
C GLY A 121 -19.34 0.22 -22.83
N PRO A 122 -19.07 -0.58 -23.88
CA PRO A 122 -17.81 -1.22 -24.25
C PRO A 122 -17.00 -0.34 -25.24
N ASN A 123 -16.61 0.85 -24.79
CA ASN A 123 -16.00 1.87 -25.65
C ASN A 123 -14.48 1.89 -25.58
N THR A 124 -13.83 2.26 -26.69
CA THR A 124 -12.40 2.61 -26.71
C THR A 124 -12.27 4.13 -26.79
N TYR A 125 -11.53 4.69 -25.85
CA TYR A 125 -11.18 6.10 -25.75
C TYR A 125 -9.73 6.26 -26.24
N VAL A 126 -9.53 6.87 -27.40
CA VAL A 126 -8.22 7.01 -28.04
C VAL A 126 -7.60 8.35 -27.64
N ILE A 127 -6.41 8.32 -27.05
CA ILE A 127 -5.76 9.52 -26.49
C ILE A 127 -4.45 9.90 -27.20
N SER A 128 -4.28 11.20 -27.41
CA SER A 128 -3.08 11.87 -27.98
C SER A 128 -2.37 12.80 -26.97
N ASP A 129 -2.97 13.01 -25.80
CA ASP A 129 -2.35 13.69 -24.66
C ASP A 129 -2.71 13.01 -23.33
N SER A 130 -2.09 13.44 -22.24
CA SER A 130 -2.27 12.91 -20.89
C SER A 130 -3.65 13.25 -20.32
N ILE A 131 -4.14 12.36 -19.45
CA ILE A 131 -5.30 12.57 -18.59
C ILE A 131 -4.81 13.05 -17.21
N TYR A 132 -5.46 14.08 -16.67
CA TYR A 132 -5.06 14.78 -15.45
C TYR A 132 -6.07 14.56 -14.31
N ILE A 133 -5.69 13.81 -13.28
CA ILE A 133 -6.54 13.52 -12.11
C ILE A 133 -6.19 14.42 -10.92
N GLY A 134 -7.21 14.97 -10.26
CA GLY A 134 -7.09 15.86 -9.11
C GLY A 134 -7.16 15.16 -7.75
N ASN A 135 -7.30 15.94 -6.68
CA ASN A 135 -7.50 15.43 -5.32
C ASN A 135 -8.86 14.71 -5.17
N GLU A 136 -8.96 13.78 -4.22
CA GLU A 136 -10.21 13.15 -3.77
C GLU A 136 -11.07 12.56 -4.91
N THR A 137 -10.41 12.19 -6.01
CA THR A 137 -11.06 11.83 -7.29
C THR A 137 -10.95 10.33 -7.56
N ILE A 138 -12.08 9.74 -7.94
CA ILE A 138 -12.20 8.38 -8.47
C ILE A 138 -12.32 8.47 -9.99
N LEU A 139 -11.37 7.88 -10.72
CA LEU A 139 -11.54 7.56 -12.14
C LEU A 139 -11.84 6.07 -12.25
N GLU A 140 -13.07 5.75 -12.65
CA GLU A 140 -13.52 4.38 -12.85
C GLU A 140 -14.13 4.19 -14.24
N GLY A 141 -14.48 2.95 -14.58
CA GLY A 141 -15.24 2.62 -15.78
C GLY A 141 -15.69 1.17 -15.75
N ASP A 142 -16.47 0.80 -16.75
CA ASP A 142 -16.83 -0.60 -16.99
C ASP A 142 -15.58 -1.44 -17.35
N SER A 143 -15.64 -2.74 -17.07
CA SER A 143 -14.60 -3.72 -17.44
C SER A 143 -14.38 -3.88 -18.95
N THR A 144 -15.21 -3.23 -19.76
CA THR A 144 -15.13 -3.19 -21.23
C THR A 144 -14.80 -1.80 -21.77
N ALA A 145 -14.58 -0.80 -20.91
CA ALA A 145 -14.01 0.49 -21.29
C ALA A 145 -12.49 0.36 -21.44
N VAL A 146 -11.93 0.93 -22.53
CA VAL A 146 -10.50 0.86 -22.86
C VAL A 146 -9.96 2.28 -23.06
N ILE A 147 -8.99 2.72 -22.27
CA ILE A 147 -8.16 3.88 -22.63
C ILE A 147 -6.99 3.38 -23.47
N LYS A 148 -6.83 3.93 -24.68
CA LYS A 148 -5.84 3.49 -25.64
C LYS A 148 -4.95 4.64 -26.12
N LEU A 149 -3.64 4.43 -26.11
CA LEU A 149 -2.70 5.37 -26.73
C LEU A 149 -2.83 5.36 -28.27
N GLU A 150 -2.77 6.54 -28.89
CA GLU A 150 -2.78 6.71 -30.35
C GLU A 150 -1.68 5.90 -31.10
N ASP A 151 -1.89 5.69 -32.40
CA ASP A 151 -0.89 5.08 -33.30
C ASP A 151 0.22 6.10 -33.61
N LYS A 152 1.50 5.71 -33.46
CA LYS A 152 2.68 6.55 -33.72
C LYS A 152 2.79 7.79 -32.83
N ALA A 153 2.32 7.71 -31.59
CA ALA A 153 2.49 8.70 -30.53
C ALA A 153 3.96 9.16 -30.44
N ASP A 154 4.23 10.42 -30.81
CA ASP A 154 5.57 11.01 -30.68
C ASP A 154 5.77 11.73 -29.34
N TRP A 155 5.30 11.08 -28.28
CA TRP A 155 5.35 11.67 -26.95
C TRP A 155 6.81 11.75 -26.44
N PRO A 156 7.15 12.81 -25.67
CA PRO A 156 8.46 12.93 -25.04
C PRO A 156 8.65 11.89 -23.93
N LEU A 157 9.90 11.70 -23.53
CA LEU A 157 10.27 10.87 -22.38
C LEU A 157 9.55 11.34 -21.11
N GLU A 158 9.16 10.38 -20.27
CA GLU A 158 8.49 10.60 -18.98
C GLU A 158 7.08 11.21 -19.04
N LYS A 159 6.49 11.42 -20.24
CA LYS A 159 5.07 11.74 -20.40
C LYS A 159 4.21 10.47 -20.28
N PRO A 160 3.29 10.38 -19.30
CA PRO A 160 2.43 9.21 -19.09
C PRO A 160 1.04 9.39 -19.71
N MET A 161 0.27 8.30 -19.80
CA MET A 161 -1.14 8.37 -20.23
C MET A 161 -2.04 9.00 -19.15
N ILE A 162 -1.80 8.71 -17.87
CA ILE A 162 -2.49 9.33 -16.73
C ILE A 162 -1.47 9.92 -15.75
N THR A 163 -1.70 11.16 -15.29
CA THR A 163 -0.84 11.92 -14.36
C THR A 163 -1.65 12.78 -13.41
N GLN A 164 -1.02 13.31 -12.37
CA GLN A 164 -1.67 14.25 -11.45
C GLN A 164 -1.90 15.63 -12.09
N MET A 165 -2.97 16.32 -11.68
CA MET A 165 -3.34 17.65 -12.17
C MET A 165 -2.46 18.77 -11.60
N ASP A 166 -2.08 18.69 -10.32
CA ASP A 166 -1.14 19.62 -9.69
C ASP A 166 0.28 19.05 -9.71
N SER A 167 1.19 19.76 -10.38
CA SER A 167 2.64 19.46 -10.40
C SER A 167 3.29 19.37 -9.02
N ALA A 168 2.72 20.00 -7.98
CA ALA A 168 3.18 19.91 -6.60
C ALA A 168 2.83 18.57 -5.93
N GLY A 169 1.79 17.87 -6.42
CA GLY A 169 1.26 16.63 -5.87
C GLY A 169 -0.26 16.70 -5.64
N ASN A 170 -0.93 15.54 -5.69
CA ASN A 170 -2.35 15.37 -5.38
C ASN A 170 -2.56 14.20 -4.41
N HIS A 171 -3.68 14.18 -3.67
CA HIS A 171 -3.98 13.17 -2.65
C HIS A 171 -5.33 12.47 -2.86
N ASP A 172 -5.49 11.28 -2.28
CA ASP A 172 -6.73 10.48 -2.27
C ASP A 172 -7.25 10.14 -3.68
N ILE A 173 -6.32 9.71 -4.54
CA ILE A 173 -6.58 9.28 -5.92
C ILE A 173 -7.00 7.80 -5.95
N ASN A 174 -8.08 7.47 -6.67
CA ASN A 174 -8.44 6.09 -6.96
C ASN A 174 -8.66 5.88 -8.47
N ILE A 175 -7.96 4.90 -9.07
CA ILE A 175 -8.12 4.51 -10.48
C ILE A 175 -8.47 3.02 -10.53
N LYS A 176 -9.62 2.67 -11.12
CA LYS A 176 -10.11 1.28 -11.08
C LYS A 176 -11.01 0.83 -12.21
N GLY A 177 -11.01 -0.48 -12.49
CA GLY A 177 -12.11 -1.17 -13.18
C GLY A 177 -12.07 -1.24 -14.71
N PHE A 178 -11.20 -0.47 -15.39
CA PHE A 178 -11.13 -0.41 -16.85
C PHE A 178 -9.78 -0.92 -17.41
N GLU A 179 -9.68 -1.01 -18.75
CA GLU A 179 -8.48 -1.43 -19.48
C GLU A 179 -7.62 -0.23 -19.91
N ILE A 180 -6.29 -0.38 -19.87
CA ILE A 180 -5.34 0.56 -20.48
C ILE A 180 -4.41 -0.17 -21.47
N ASP A 181 -4.56 0.16 -22.75
CA ASP A 181 -3.74 -0.32 -23.87
C ASP A 181 -2.64 0.71 -24.21
N GLY A 182 -1.38 0.36 -23.89
CA GLY A 182 -0.21 1.18 -24.23
C GLY A 182 0.19 1.15 -25.72
N ASN A 183 -0.53 0.39 -26.55
CA ASN A 183 -0.44 0.32 -28.01
C ASN A 183 1.00 0.14 -28.56
N HIS A 184 1.83 -0.68 -27.90
CA HIS A 184 3.26 -0.89 -28.18
C HIS A 184 3.55 -1.19 -29.66
N ASP A 185 2.78 -2.10 -30.26
CA ASP A 185 3.05 -2.62 -31.62
C ASP A 185 2.82 -1.57 -32.72
N LYS A 186 2.00 -0.55 -32.45
CA LYS A 186 1.79 0.62 -33.32
C LYS A 186 2.74 1.78 -33.00
N ASN A 187 3.49 1.66 -31.92
CA ASN A 187 4.44 2.65 -31.41
C ASN A 187 5.89 2.12 -31.41
N ASN A 188 6.18 1.14 -32.26
CA ASN A 188 7.45 0.39 -32.32
C ASN A 188 8.72 1.21 -32.56
N GLY A 189 8.62 2.49 -32.92
CA GLY A 189 9.76 3.42 -33.00
C GLY A 189 10.31 3.85 -31.63
N LYS A 190 9.58 3.60 -30.53
CA LYS A 190 10.02 3.93 -29.16
C LYS A 190 10.75 2.75 -28.51
N SER A 191 11.64 3.05 -27.58
CA SER A 191 12.42 2.03 -26.86
C SER A 191 11.77 1.67 -25.53
N ARG A 192 11.54 0.36 -25.32
CA ARG A 192 11.12 -0.23 -24.05
C ARG A 192 12.07 0.15 -22.91
N GLY A 193 11.54 0.44 -21.72
CA GLY A 193 12.38 0.71 -20.53
C GLY A 193 13.15 2.03 -20.56
N LYS A 194 12.65 3.03 -21.30
CA LYS A 194 13.23 4.38 -21.36
C LYS A 194 12.30 5.48 -20.84
N GLY A 195 11.14 5.13 -20.27
CA GLY A 195 10.16 6.10 -19.77
C GLY A 195 9.20 6.65 -20.83
N TYR A 196 9.12 6.02 -22.01
CA TYR A 196 8.05 6.30 -22.98
C TYR A 196 6.76 5.60 -22.58
N HIS A 197 5.64 6.32 -22.60
CA HIS A 197 4.28 5.78 -22.54
C HIS A 197 3.98 5.01 -21.23
N ASN A 198 4.54 5.45 -20.10
CA ASN A 198 4.12 4.95 -18.78
C ASN A 198 2.58 5.09 -18.67
N LEU A 199 1.88 4.05 -18.24
CA LEU A 199 0.41 4.09 -18.23
C LEU A 199 -0.09 5.09 -17.18
N ILE A 200 0.46 5.02 -15.97
CA ILE A 200 0.16 5.93 -14.87
C ILE A 200 1.49 6.38 -14.25
N TYR A 201 1.67 7.68 -14.04
CA TYR A 201 2.85 8.22 -13.34
C TYR A 201 2.45 9.37 -12.41
N PHE A 202 2.83 9.26 -11.13
CA PHE A 202 2.59 10.31 -10.13
C PHE A 202 3.88 10.81 -9.45
N LEU A 203 3.89 12.11 -9.14
CA LEU A 203 4.95 12.79 -8.38
C LEU A 203 4.36 13.41 -7.10
N ASN A 204 5.02 13.20 -5.96
CA ASN A 204 4.68 13.82 -4.67
C ASN A 204 3.22 13.62 -4.22
N CYS A 205 2.58 12.51 -4.65
CA CYS A 205 1.17 12.21 -4.36
C CYS A 205 0.99 11.35 -3.10
N GLU A 206 -0.18 11.43 -2.46
CA GLU A 206 -0.51 10.66 -1.25
C GLU A 206 -1.81 9.84 -1.42
N ASN A 207 -1.94 8.74 -0.69
CA ASN A 207 -3.14 7.88 -0.67
C ASN A 207 -3.61 7.44 -2.08
N ILE A 208 -2.70 6.83 -2.85
CA ILE A 208 -2.94 6.40 -4.23
C ILE A 208 -3.46 4.96 -4.25
N GLN A 209 -4.60 4.73 -4.88
CA GLN A 209 -5.17 3.40 -5.10
C GLN A 209 -5.30 3.13 -6.60
N VAL A 210 -4.70 2.03 -7.07
CA VAL A 210 -4.84 1.55 -8.47
C VAL A 210 -5.19 0.08 -8.43
N HIS A 211 -6.43 -0.25 -8.81
CA HIS A 211 -6.94 -1.60 -8.57
C HIS A 211 -7.98 -2.10 -9.57
N SER A 212 -8.11 -3.42 -9.69
CA SER A 212 -9.07 -4.04 -10.63
C SER A 212 -8.86 -3.60 -12.10
N MET A 213 -7.63 -3.22 -12.47
CA MET A 213 -7.27 -2.76 -13.81
C MET A 213 -6.77 -3.92 -14.68
N TYR A 214 -6.98 -3.82 -15.99
CA TYR A 214 -6.18 -4.57 -16.98
C TYR A 214 -5.23 -3.62 -17.70
N MET A 215 -3.92 -3.86 -17.59
CA MET A 215 -2.87 -2.99 -18.13
C MET A 215 -1.97 -3.80 -19.05
N HIS A 216 -1.83 -3.41 -20.31
CA HIS A 216 -1.00 -4.18 -21.24
C HIS A 216 -0.28 -3.35 -22.30
N ASP A 217 0.71 -4.02 -22.92
CA ASP A 217 1.39 -3.59 -24.15
C ASP A 217 1.84 -2.11 -24.20
N SER A 218 2.47 -1.65 -23.11
CA SER A 218 3.19 -0.37 -23.06
C SER A 218 4.68 -0.50 -23.43
N HIS A 219 5.32 0.63 -23.76
CA HIS A 219 6.79 0.79 -23.78
C HIS A 219 7.41 1.12 -22.42
N GLY A 220 6.59 1.56 -21.45
CA GLY A 220 7.01 2.06 -20.15
C GLY A 220 6.49 1.23 -18.98
N ASP A 221 6.37 1.91 -17.85
CA ASP A 221 5.87 1.36 -16.59
C ASP A 221 4.34 1.27 -16.53
N GLY A 222 3.80 0.40 -15.67
CA GLY A 222 2.36 0.36 -15.36
C GLY A 222 1.94 1.51 -14.44
N LEU A 223 2.22 1.37 -13.14
CA LEU A 223 2.18 2.47 -12.18
C LEU A 223 3.60 2.86 -11.78
N LYS A 224 4.02 4.07 -12.13
CA LYS A 224 5.26 4.69 -11.63
C LYS A 224 4.90 5.73 -10.57
N VAL A 225 5.64 5.76 -9.46
CA VAL A 225 5.47 6.78 -8.42
C VAL A 225 6.82 7.26 -7.89
N VAL A 226 6.96 8.57 -7.68
CA VAL A 226 8.18 9.20 -7.14
C VAL A 226 7.82 10.11 -5.98
N LYS A 227 8.45 9.90 -4.82
CA LYS A 227 8.23 10.67 -3.58
C LYS A 227 6.78 10.66 -3.10
N CYS A 228 6.08 9.56 -3.33
CA CYS A 228 4.68 9.41 -2.94
C CYS A 228 4.57 8.71 -1.58
N SER A 229 3.38 8.69 -0.97
CA SER A 229 3.12 7.82 0.19
C SER A 229 1.72 7.19 0.17
N GLY A 230 1.56 6.06 0.86
CA GLY A 230 0.26 5.39 0.98
C GLY A 230 -0.24 4.80 -0.34
N ILE A 231 0.60 4.00 -1.03
CA ILE A 231 0.30 3.44 -2.35
C ILE A 231 -0.26 2.02 -2.21
N LYS A 232 -1.43 1.76 -2.81
CA LYS A 232 -2.09 0.46 -2.85
C LYS A 232 -2.32 0.02 -4.30
N PHE A 233 -1.66 -1.06 -4.71
CA PHE A 233 -1.70 -1.58 -6.09
C PHE A 233 -2.17 -3.03 -6.09
N TYR A 234 -3.45 -3.29 -6.39
CA TYR A 234 -4.06 -4.59 -6.08
C TYR A 234 -5.13 -5.09 -7.04
N ASN A 235 -5.36 -6.40 -7.06
CA ASN A 235 -6.34 -7.05 -7.96
C ASN A 235 -6.13 -6.73 -9.45
N ASN A 236 -4.94 -6.30 -9.87
CA ASN A 236 -4.67 -5.91 -11.25
C ASN A 236 -4.17 -7.09 -12.07
N ARG A 237 -4.50 -7.08 -13.36
CA ARG A 237 -3.88 -7.94 -14.37
C ARG A 237 -2.96 -7.09 -15.23
N ALA A 238 -1.67 -7.43 -15.26
CA ALA A 238 -0.68 -6.70 -16.06
C ALA A 238 0.01 -7.64 -17.06
N TYR A 239 -0.07 -7.31 -18.35
CA TYR A 239 0.46 -8.15 -19.41
C TYR A 239 1.50 -7.44 -20.26
N LYS A 240 2.75 -7.87 -20.13
CA LYS A 240 3.88 -7.48 -20.98
C LYS A 240 4.09 -5.95 -21.08
N LEU A 241 4.14 -5.26 -19.96
CA LEU A 241 4.55 -3.84 -19.95
C LEU A 241 6.03 -3.67 -20.28
N GLY A 242 6.39 -2.51 -20.85
CA GLY A 242 7.69 -2.28 -21.46
C GLY A 242 8.83 -2.07 -20.47
N HIS A 243 8.55 -1.93 -19.17
CA HIS A 243 9.55 -1.83 -18.13
C HIS A 243 9.14 -2.60 -16.86
N ASP A 244 8.69 -1.91 -15.80
CA ASP A 244 8.20 -2.47 -14.55
C ASP A 244 6.66 -2.34 -14.45
N VAL A 245 5.95 -3.27 -13.80
CA VAL A 245 4.49 -3.12 -13.62
C VAL A 245 4.15 -2.12 -12.52
N LEU A 246 4.86 -2.21 -11.39
CA LEU A 246 4.85 -1.20 -10.33
C LEU A 246 6.28 -0.74 -10.09
N TYR A 247 6.56 0.55 -10.26
CA TYR A 247 7.87 1.15 -9.97
C TYR A 247 7.75 2.27 -8.93
N VAL A 248 8.25 2.01 -7.72
CA VAL A 248 8.16 2.93 -6.58
C VAL A 248 9.53 3.51 -6.23
N ILE A 249 9.67 4.83 -6.28
CA ILE A 249 10.95 5.53 -6.10
C ILE A 249 10.87 6.57 -4.97
N TYR A 250 11.76 6.51 -3.98
CA TYR A 250 11.84 7.50 -2.89
C TYR A 250 10.54 7.67 -2.07
N SER A 251 9.76 6.61 -1.90
CA SER A 251 8.41 6.65 -1.32
C SER A 251 8.31 5.83 -0.02
N SER A 252 7.14 5.86 0.65
CA SER A 252 6.88 5.04 1.84
C SER A 252 5.42 4.57 1.96
N ASN A 253 5.19 3.49 2.71
CA ASN A 253 3.88 2.86 2.93
C ASN A 253 3.26 2.32 1.62
N ILE A 254 3.82 1.22 1.12
CA ILE A 254 3.41 0.57 -0.14
C ILE A 254 2.81 -0.80 0.18
N GLU A 255 1.64 -1.09 -0.39
CA GLU A 255 1.09 -2.44 -0.44
C GLU A 255 0.79 -2.82 -1.91
N ALA A 256 1.25 -3.98 -2.36
CA ALA A 256 0.86 -4.53 -3.65
C ALA A 256 0.48 -6.01 -3.54
N TRP A 257 -0.79 -6.32 -3.85
CA TRP A 257 -1.31 -7.67 -3.62
C TRP A 257 -2.34 -8.19 -4.62
N ASN A 258 -2.40 -9.52 -4.72
CA ASN A 258 -3.36 -10.24 -5.58
C ASN A 258 -3.32 -9.78 -7.05
N ASN A 259 -2.14 -9.37 -7.54
CA ASN A 259 -1.93 -9.01 -8.94
C ASN A 259 -1.47 -10.23 -9.75
N GLU A 260 -1.97 -10.38 -10.99
CA GLU A 260 -1.44 -11.32 -11.97
C GLU A 260 -0.56 -10.58 -12.99
N ILE A 261 0.72 -10.94 -13.06
CA ILE A 261 1.74 -10.20 -13.82
C ILE A 261 2.50 -11.13 -14.77
N THR A 262 2.57 -10.77 -16.06
CA THR A 262 3.59 -11.27 -16.98
C THR A 262 4.56 -10.13 -17.32
N CYS A 263 5.81 -10.22 -16.85
CA CYS A 263 6.88 -9.27 -17.19
C CYS A 263 7.29 -9.39 -18.68
N ARG A 264 7.77 -8.30 -19.29
CA ARG A 264 8.35 -8.28 -20.66
C ARG A 264 9.78 -7.74 -20.73
N THR A 265 10.15 -6.70 -19.96
CA THR A 265 11.50 -6.11 -20.03
C THR A 265 12.27 -6.21 -18.71
N ASN A 266 11.77 -5.59 -17.64
CA ASN A 266 12.43 -5.60 -16.34
C ASN A 266 11.60 -6.41 -15.32
N SER A 267 11.10 -5.80 -14.26
CA SER A 267 10.57 -6.49 -13.09
C SER A 267 9.03 -6.43 -13.03
N GLY A 268 8.41 -7.29 -12.21
CA GLY A 268 6.98 -7.17 -11.94
C GLY A 268 6.74 -6.03 -10.96
N LEU A 269 7.24 -6.18 -9.74
CA LEU A 269 7.17 -5.17 -8.69
C LEU A 269 8.58 -4.68 -8.36
N ARG A 270 8.81 -3.36 -8.38
CA ARG A 270 10.11 -2.77 -8.10
C ARG A 270 10.02 -1.62 -7.10
N ILE A 271 10.93 -1.63 -6.13
CA ILE A 271 11.15 -0.49 -5.24
C ILE A 271 12.60 0.00 -5.29
N TYR A 272 12.78 1.32 -5.23
CA TYR A 272 14.07 1.99 -5.29
C TYR A 272 14.15 3.07 -4.20
N ASN A 273 15.03 2.90 -3.22
CA ASN A 273 15.13 3.79 -2.05
C ASN A 273 13.76 4.05 -1.39
N THR A 274 13.02 2.99 -1.07
CA THR A 274 11.64 3.02 -0.55
C THR A 274 11.56 2.09 0.66
N ASN A 275 10.74 2.42 1.66
CA ASN A 275 10.58 1.66 2.91
C ASN A 275 9.10 1.47 3.30
N HIS A 276 8.83 0.62 4.31
CA HIS A 276 7.47 0.25 4.71
C HIS A 276 6.67 -0.37 3.55
N VAL A 277 7.09 -1.56 3.08
CA VAL A 277 6.60 -2.19 1.85
C VAL A 277 6.10 -3.60 2.12
N LYS A 278 4.90 -3.94 1.60
CA LYS A 278 4.34 -5.29 1.63
C LYS A 278 3.95 -5.76 0.24
N PHE A 279 4.60 -6.80 -0.26
CA PHE A 279 4.26 -7.45 -1.54
C PHE A 279 3.75 -8.86 -1.30
N TYR A 280 2.46 -9.10 -1.52
CA TYR A 280 1.84 -10.37 -1.10
C TYR A 280 0.74 -10.94 -1.99
N ASN A 281 0.56 -12.26 -1.96
CA ASN A 281 -0.46 -12.97 -2.77
C ASN A 281 -0.36 -12.70 -4.30
N ASN A 282 0.75 -12.18 -4.82
CA ASN A 282 0.90 -11.90 -6.26
C ASN A 282 1.30 -13.16 -7.02
N LYS A 283 0.90 -13.23 -8.29
CA LYS A 283 1.26 -14.30 -9.23
C LYS A 283 2.05 -13.68 -10.39
N ILE A 284 3.34 -14.02 -10.50
CA ILE A 284 4.26 -13.35 -11.44
C ILE A 284 5.03 -14.39 -12.29
N ASP A 285 4.92 -14.25 -13.61
CA ASP A 285 5.78 -14.90 -14.61
C ASP A 285 6.40 -13.88 -15.57
N SER A 286 7.16 -14.37 -16.56
CA SER A 286 7.67 -13.51 -17.64
C SER A 286 7.65 -14.15 -19.03
N LYS A 287 7.06 -15.35 -19.15
CA LYS A 287 7.00 -16.16 -20.40
C LYS A 287 8.33 -16.27 -21.18
N GLY A 288 9.47 -16.20 -20.48
CA GLY A 288 10.83 -16.27 -21.07
C GLY A 288 11.42 -14.92 -21.52
N GLU A 289 10.67 -13.82 -21.38
CA GLU A 289 11.16 -12.44 -21.52
C GLU A 289 11.43 -11.83 -20.12
N GLY A 290 11.76 -10.54 -20.00
CA GLY A 290 11.84 -9.85 -18.70
C GLY A 290 13.10 -10.10 -17.86
N GLY A 291 13.11 -9.49 -16.67
CA GLY A 291 14.14 -9.57 -15.64
C GLY A 291 13.66 -10.34 -14.41
N ALA A 292 13.54 -9.67 -13.26
CA ALA A 292 13.09 -10.26 -12.00
C ALA A 292 11.57 -10.44 -11.94
N GLY A 293 11.06 -11.22 -10.98
CA GLY A 293 9.67 -11.09 -10.55
C GLY A 293 9.47 -9.87 -9.64
N ILE A 294 10.34 -9.73 -8.63
CA ILE A 294 10.38 -8.60 -7.69
C ILE A 294 11.82 -8.06 -7.60
N GLU A 295 11.99 -6.74 -7.57
CA GLU A 295 13.28 -6.06 -7.48
C GLU A 295 13.32 -5.02 -6.34
N ILE A 296 14.36 -5.12 -5.50
CA ILE A 296 14.62 -4.21 -4.38
C ILE A 296 15.99 -3.56 -4.61
N GLN A 297 16.05 -2.24 -4.85
CA GLN A 297 17.29 -1.54 -5.19
C GLN A 297 17.62 -0.38 -4.23
N LYS A 298 18.85 -0.39 -3.69
CA LYS A 298 19.39 0.67 -2.82
C LYS A 298 20.46 1.49 -3.53
N ILE A 299 20.42 2.82 -3.41
CA ILE A 299 21.57 3.70 -3.70
C ILE A 299 21.71 4.80 -2.63
N GLY A 300 22.94 5.24 -2.36
CA GLY A 300 23.18 6.51 -1.66
C GLY A 300 22.80 6.53 -0.17
N GLN A 301 23.13 7.63 0.51
CA GLN A 301 22.97 7.78 1.96
C GLN A 301 21.61 8.36 2.38
N SER A 302 20.85 8.95 1.45
CA SER A 302 19.70 9.84 1.75
C SER A 302 18.46 9.15 2.31
N THR A 303 18.36 7.83 2.18
CA THR A 303 17.13 7.10 2.42
C THR A 303 17.43 5.73 3.01
N THR A 304 16.78 5.39 4.12
CA THR A 304 16.78 4.04 4.68
C THR A 304 15.79 3.18 3.93
N MET A 305 16.18 1.95 3.59
CA MET A 305 15.29 0.89 3.16
C MET A 305 15.25 -0.17 4.26
N ASN A 306 14.08 -0.31 4.88
CA ASN A 306 13.77 -1.24 5.94
C ASN A 306 12.25 -1.48 5.99
N ASP A 307 11.83 -2.45 6.80
CA ASP A 307 10.42 -2.82 6.96
C ASP A 307 9.81 -3.23 5.60
N ILE A 308 10.41 -4.26 5.00
CA ILE A 308 10.04 -4.79 3.69
C ILE A 308 9.64 -6.26 3.85
N GLU A 309 8.37 -6.57 3.61
CA GLU A 309 7.80 -7.91 3.67
C GLU A 309 7.41 -8.40 2.28
N ILE A 310 7.85 -9.60 1.91
CA ILE A 310 7.48 -10.26 0.65
C ILE A 310 6.94 -11.65 0.98
N TYR A 311 5.63 -11.89 0.80
CA TYR A 311 5.02 -13.13 1.28
C TYR A 311 3.84 -13.70 0.50
N ASN A 312 3.61 -15.01 0.61
CA ASN A 312 2.54 -15.71 -0.11
C ASN A 312 2.52 -15.48 -1.64
N ASN A 313 3.63 -15.07 -2.27
CA ASN A 313 3.65 -14.85 -3.73
C ASN A 313 3.95 -16.16 -4.47
N LEU A 314 3.44 -16.31 -5.69
CA LEU A 314 3.83 -17.34 -6.65
C LEU A 314 4.70 -16.71 -7.73
N LEU A 315 6.00 -16.96 -7.63
CA LEU A 315 7.02 -16.54 -8.59
C LEU A 315 7.35 -17.75 -9.46
N TYR A 316 6.94 -17.76 -10.73
CA TYR A 316 7.06 -18.95 -11.57
C TYR A 316 7.56 -18.64 -12.97
N LYS A 317 8.51 -19.44 -13.47
CA LYS A 317 9.09 -19.28 -14.81
C LYS A 317 9.53 -17.85 -15.16
N THR A 318 10.04 -17.11 -14.17
CA THR A 318 10.72 -15.83 -14.41
C THR A 318 12.01 -16.09 -15.20
N ASN A 319 12.43 -15.12 -16.00
CA ASN A 319 13.63 -15.23 -16.83
C ASN A 319 14.91 -15.06 -16.01
N ALA A 320 15.06 -13.97 -15.27
CA ALA A 320 16.12 -13.85 -14.28
C ALA A 320 15.60 -14.30 -12.90
N ALA A 321 16.01 -13.64 -11.80
CA ALA A 321 15.62 -14.06 -10.46
C ALA A 321 14.10 -14.09 -10.24
N GLY A 322 13.63 -14.86 -9.25
CA GLY A 322 12.30 -14.67 -8.68
C GLY A 322 12.24 -13.34 -7.91
N ILE A 323 13.17 -13.16 -6.95
CA ILE A 323 13.42 -11.89 -6.26
C ILE A 323 14.89 -11.49 -6.46
N TRP A 324 15.12 -10.24 -6.85
CA TRP A 324 16.45 -9.63 -6.88
C TRP A 324 16.56 -8.50 -5.86
N ILE A 325 17.58 -8.53 -5.01
CA ILE A 325 17.86 -7.50 -4.00
C ILE A 325 19.28 -7.02 -4.23
N THR A 326 19.50 -5.71 -4.39
CA THR A 326 20.84 -5.21 -4.72
C THR A 326 21.17 -3.86 -4.11
N GLY A 327 22.42 -3.74 -3.66
CA GLY A 327 23.11 -2.46 -3.58
C GLY A 327 23.41 -1.90 -4.97
N TYR A 328 23.57 -0.58 -5.04
CA TYR A 328 24.08 0.13 -6.20
C TYR A 328 25.16 1.13 -5.76
N GLY A 329 26.40 0.80 -6.08
CA GLY A 329 27.58 1.62 -5.81
C GLY A 329 27.95 1.79 -4.33
N PRO A 330 29.14 2.39 -4.06
CA PRO A 330 29.79 2.32 -2.75
C PRO A 330 29.27 3.32 -1.71
N LYS A 331 28.13 3.99 -1.96
CA LYS A 331 27.74 5.24 -1.27
C LYS A 331 26.61 5.08 -0.24
N TYR A 332 26.46 3.94 0.40
CA TYR A 332 25.45 3.74 1.44
C TYR A 332 26.00 2.89 2.62
N SER A 333 25.33 2.94 3.77
CA SER A 333 25.70 2.14 4.95
C SER A 333 24.78 0.92 5.10
N LYS A 334 25.26 -0.16 5.74
CA LYS A 334 24.42 -1.34 5.99
C LYS A 334 23.16 -0.99 6.81
N ASP A 335 23.26 -0.02 7.72
CA ASP A 335 22.12 0.43 8.53
C ASP A 335 21.03 1.14 7.72
N SER A 336 21.36 1.63 6.52
CA SER A 336 20.40 2.20 5.55
C SER A 336 19.79 1.18 4.60
N ALA A 337 20.16 -0.11 4.67
CA ALA A 337 19.70 -1.17 3.78
C ALA A 337 19.59 -2.48 4.56
N LYS A 338 18.43 -2.72 5.16
CA LYS A 338 18.27 -3.79 6.16
C LYS A 338 16.83 -4.28 6.30
N ASP A 339 16.62 -5.24 7.19
CA ASP A 339 15.32 -5.63 7.73
C ASP A 339 14.30 -5.99 6.62
N ILE A 340 14.67 -6.95 5.77
CA ILE A 340 13.80 -7.56 4.75
C ILE A 340 13.37 -8.96 5.22
N LEU A 341 12.07 -9.24 5.21
CA LEU A 341 11.49 -10.54 5.54
C LEU A 341 10.81 -11.16 4.31
N ILE A 342 11.24 -12.37 3.93
CA ILE A 342 10.76 -13.09 2.74
C ILE A 342 10.21 -14.44 3.19
N TYR A 343 8.89 -14.61 3.18
CA TYR A 343 8.26 -15.76 3.82
C TYR A 343 7.05 -16.35 3.09
N HIS A 344 6.85 -17.68 3.15
CA HIS A 344 5.73 -18.37 2.49
C HIS A 344 5.59 -18.12 0.98
N ASN A 345 6.66 -17.76 0.26
CA ASN A 345 6.62 -17.63 -1.19
C ASN A 345 6.92 -18.96 -1.88
N LYS A 346 6.30 -19.17 -3.04
CA LYS A 346 6.54 -20.33 -3.90
C LYS A 346 7.31 -19.91 -5.14
N PHE A 347 8.53 -20.42 -5.27
CA PHE A 347 9.41 -20.24 -6.42
C PHE A 347 9.35 -21.51 -7.26
N TYR A 348 8.76 -21.44 -8.47
CA TYR A 348 8.64 -22.59 -9.36
C TYR A 348 9.34 -22.34 -10.69
N LYS A 349 10.49 -23.00 -10.90
CA LYS A 349 11.30 -22.88 -12.12
C LYS A 349 11.68 -21.43 -12.48
N THR A 350 11.98 -20.60 -11.49
CA THR A 350 12.53 -19.24 -11.70
C THR A 350 13.99 -19.31 -12.18
N GLY A 351 14.47 -18.27 -12.84
CA GLY A 351 15.84 -18.22 -13.38
C GLY A 351 16.03 -18.88 -14.75
N THR A 352 14.98 -18.97 -15.57
CA THR A 352 15.01 -19.71 -16.85
C THR A 352 16.02 -19.19 -17.89
N SER A 353 16.61 -18.01 -17.69
CA SER A 353 17.63 -17.41 -18.56
C SER A 353 18.91 -18.24 -18.62
N LYS A 354 19.35 -18.53 -19.85
CA LYS A 354 20.66 -19.13 -20.14
C LYS A 354 21.81 -18.10 -20.22
N GLY A 355 21.52 -16.82 -19.97
CA GLY A 355 22.46 -15.71 -20.15
C GLY A 355 22.60 -14.79 -18.93
N ALA A 356 21.58 -14.67 -18.08
CA ALA A 356 21.68 -13.88 -16.85
C ALA A 356 22.47 -14.63 -15.78
N SER A 357 23.61 -14.09 -15.35
CA SER A 357 24.41 -14.60 -14.21
C SER A 357 23.67 -14.55 -12.88
N TRP A 358 22.68 -13.67 -12.81
CA TRP A 358 21.81 -13.39 -11.67
C TRP A 358 20.44 -14.09 -11.77
N ALA A 359 20.31 -15.12 -12.62
CA ALA A 359 19.20 -16.06 -12.53
C ALA A 359 19.24 -16.85 -11.20
N GLY A 360 18.05 -17.16 -10.66
CA GLY A 360 17.89 -17.86 -9.37
C GLY A 360 16.44 -17.86 -8.84
N GLY A 361 16.26 -18.38 -7.62
CA GLY A 361 15.08 -18.12 -6.80
C GLY A 361 15.15 -16.71 -6.19
N ILE A 362 16.00 -16.54 -5.18
CA ILE A 362 16.37 -15.25 -4.60
C ILE A 362 17.85 -15.00 -4.89
N VAL A 363 18.17 -13.85 -5.48
CA VAL A 363 19.55 -13.40 -5.68
C VAL A 363 19.71 -12.07 -4.96
N LEU A 364 20.64 -12.00 -4.00
CA LEU A 364 20.78 -10.83 -3.14
C LEU A 364 22.22 -10.37 -2.89
N ASN A 365 22.40 -9.07 -2.72
CA ASN A 365 23.59 -8.48 -2.11
C ASN A 365 23.22 -7.19 -1.36
N GLY A 366 24.07 -6.77 -0.44
CA GLY A 366 24.10 -5.39 0.04
C GLY A 366 23.02 -4.97 1.03
N PHE A 367 22.23 -5.91 1.55
CA PHE A 367 21.29 -5.71 2.66
C PHE A 367 21.69 -6.59 3.85
N GLN A 368 21.59 -6.06 5.07
CA GLN A 368 21.80 -6.82 6.32
C GLN A 368 20.46 -7.22 6.95
N ASN A 369 20.47 -8.11 7.96
CA ASN A 369 19.25 -8.56 8.63
C ASN A 369 18.15 -9.07 7.67
N THR A 370 18.53 -9.67 6.55
CA THR A 370 17.56 -10.30 5.64
C THR A 370 17.21 -11.69 6.16
N VAL A 371 15.93 -11.99 6.29
CA VAL A 371 15.41 -13.29 6.75
C VAL A 371 14.60 -13.92 5.61
N ILE A 372 14.94 -15.16 5.27
CA ILE A 372 14.28 -15.96 4.23
C ILE A 372 13.75 -17.22 4.91
N GLU A 373 12.45 -17.32 5.15
CA GLU A 373 11.87 -18.41 5.93
C GLU A 373 10.57 -19.00 5.39
N ASN A 374 10.33 -20.28 5.65
CA ASN A 374 9.08 -20.95 5.29
C ASN A 374 8.71 -20.83 3.78
N ASN A 375 9.68 -20.66 2.87
CA ASN A 375 9.43 -20.61 1.42
C ASN A 375 9.60 -21.99 0.78
N LYS A 376 8.97 -22.22 -0.38
CA LYS A 376 9.19 -23.41 -1.22
C LYS A 376 9.86 -23.04 -2.54
N PHE A 377 11.04 -23.60 -2.77
CA PHE A 377 11.79 -23.51 -4.01
C PHE A 377 11.78 -24.86 -4.71
N ASP A 378 11.24 -24.90 -5.93
CA ASP A 378 11.18 -26.12 -6.75
C ASP A 378 11.63 -25.82 -8.19
N GLY A 379 12.73 -26.46 -8.61
CA GLY A 379 13.22 -26.35 -9.98
C GLY A 379 13.96 -25.05 -10.31
N CYS A 380 14.35 -24.25 -9.32
CA CYS A 380 15.06 -22.98 -9.54
C CYS A 380 16.42 -23.19 -10.25
N TYR A 381 16.69 -22.37 -11.26
CA TYR A 381 17.90 -22.46 -12.10
C TYR A 381 19.06 -21.64 -11.52
N GLY A 382 20.29 -22.16 -11.61
CA GLY A 382 21.51 -21.51 -11.09
C GLY A 382 21.69 -21.72 -9.59
N ALA A 383 20.75 -21.21 -8.79
CA ALA A 383 20.60 -21.53 -7.37
C ALA A 383 19.19 -21.19 -6.86
N ALA A 384 18.77 -21.80 -5.75
CA ALA A 384 17.53 -21.37 -5.07
C ALA A 384 17.74 -20.04 -4.32
N ILE A 385 18.81 -19.93 -3.51
CA ILE A 385 19.17 -18.68 -2.82
C ILE A 385 20.67 -18.43 -3.04
N ALA A 386 21.05 -17.23 -3.48
CA ALA A 386 22.45 -16.91 -3.73
C ALA A 386 22.86 -15.46 -3.41
N HIS A 387 23.98 -15.31 -2.69
CA HIS A 387 24.69 -14.04 -2.60
C HIS A 387 25.49 -13.82 -3.88
N LYS A 388 25.12 -12.82 -4.68
CA LYS A 388 25.80 -12.49 -5.95
C LYS A 388 25.80 -11.00 -6.26
N GLN A 389 26.85 -10.58 -6.93
CA GLN A 389 26.99 -9.29 -7.58
C GLN A 389 26.73 -9.47 -9.09
N VAL A 390 25.98 -8.56 -9.72
CA VAL A 390 25.62 -8.67 -11.15
C VAL A 390 26.72 -8.10 -12.05
N ASN A 391 27.21 -6.92 -11.70
CA ASN A 391 28.36 -6.22 -12.29
C ASN A 391 28.95 -5.27 -11.22
N ASP A 392 29.93 -4.43 -11.57
CA ASP A 392 30.55 -3.50 -10.61
C ASP A 392 29.63 -2.36 -10.13
N GLU A 393 28.56 -2.04 -10.87
CA GLU A 393 27.57 -1.02 -10.50
C GLU A 393 26.60 -1.57 -9.44
N PHE A 394 26.10 -2.79 -9.64
CA PHE A 394 25.22 -3.54 -8.74
C PHE A 394 26.02 -4.25 -7.62
N SER A 395 26.87 -3.47 -6.95
CA SER A 395 27.79 -3.92 -5.90
C SER A 395 27.45 -3.28 -4.54
N ALA A 396 27.78 -4.01 -3.47
CA ALA A 396 27.56 -3.60 -2.08
C ALA A 396 28.82 -2.98 -1.45
N PRO A 397 28.70 -1.89 -0.68
CA PRO A 397 29.82 -1.31 0.07
C PRO A 397 30.21 -2.13 1.30
N GLY A 398 31.50 -2.45 1.43
CA GLY A 398 32.04 -3.07 2.65
C GLY A 398 31.70 -4.56 2.81
N SER A 399 31.59 -5.01 4.06
CA SER A 399 31.52 -6.44 4.41
C SER A 399 30.75 -6.72 5.70
N GLY A 400 30.56 -8.02 5.99
CA GLY A 400 29.80 -8.51 7.14
C GLY A 400 28.29 -8.35 6.93
N TYR A 401 27.82 -8.57 5.71
CA TYR A 401 26.39 -8.71 5.42
C TYR A 401 25.93 -10.12 5.81
N THR A 402 24.80 -10.23 6.48
CA THR A 402 24.24 -11.50 6.97
C THR A 402 22.84 -11.74 6.42
N THR A 403 22.57 -12.99 6.06
CA THR A 403 21.22 -13.45 5.68
C THR A 403 20.89 -14.72 6.44
N VAL A 404 19.78 -14.71 7.17
CA VAL A 404 19.24 -15.90 7.84
C VAL A 404 18.33 -16.63 6.86
N VAL A 405 18.54 -17.93 6.68
CA VAL A 405 17.74 -18.78 5.80
C VAL A 405 17.29 -19.98 6.60
N ARG A 406 15.99 -20.09 6.88
CA ARG A 406 15.49 -21.14 7.79
C ARG A 406 14.15 -21.75 7.43
N ASN A 407 13.94 -23.01 7.80
CA ASN A 407 12.67 -23.75 7.58
C ASN A 407 12.16 -23.75 6.11
N ASN A 408 13.01 -23.46 5.12
CA ASN A 408 12.61 -23.48 3.71
C ASN A 408 12.63 -24.92 3.16
N ILE A 409 11.81 -25.19 2.15
CA ILE A 409 11.93 -26.38 1.31
C ILE A 409 12.67 -25.98 0.04
N ILE A 410 13.83 -26.59 -0.23
CA ILE A 410 14.62 -26.34 -1.43
C ILE A 410 14.87 -27.65 -2.17
N ILE A 411 14.14 -27.82 -3.28
CA ILE A 411 14.15 -29.05 -4.07
C ILE A 411 14.45 -28.82 -5.55
N ASN A 412 15.06 -29.83 -6.15
CA ASN A 412 15.21 -29.99 -7.60
C ASN A 412 15.93 -28.83 -8.32
N THR A 413 16.82 -28.08 -7.66
CA THR A 413 17.54 -26.96 -8.31
C THR A 413 18.31 -27.41 -9.55
N GLN A 414 18.29 -26.60 -10.60
CA GLN A 414 18.78 -26.92 -11.94
C GLN A 414 20.02 -26.09 -12.30
N SER A 415 20.92 -26.64 -13.12
CA SER A 415 22.07 -25.87 -13.61
C SER A 415 21.65 -24.77 -14.60
N SER A 416 22.35 -23.63 -14.55
CA SER A 416 22.27 -22.56 -15.54
C SER A 416 23.66 -22.15 -15.98
N ARG A 417 23.88 -22.17 -17.31
CA ARG A 417 25.16 -21.84 -17.97
C ARG A 417 25.81 -20.55 -17.48
N ALA A 418 25.01 -19.54 -17.12
CA ALA A 418 25.52 -18.24 -16.66
C ALA A 418 25.46 -18.09 -15.13
N ALA A 419 24.54 -18.78 -14.45
CA ALA A 419 24.23 -18.55 -13.03
C ALA A 419 24.71 -19.67 -12.07
N GLY A 420 25.33 -20.73 -12.57
CA GLY A 420 25.95 -21.78 -11.76
C GLY A 420 25.21 -23.13 -11.79
N GLU A 421 25.76 -24.11 -11.07
CA GLU A 421 25.43 -25.54 -11.26
C GLU A 421 24.10 -26.00 -10.65
N GLY A 422 23.30 -25.10 -10.08
CA GLY A 422 22.02 -25.46 -9.47
C GLY A 422 22.18 -25.88 -8.01
N TYR A 423 22.80 -25.03 -7.19
CA TYR A 423 22.91 -25.25 -5.74
C TYR A 423 21.62 -24.88 -4.99
N ALA A 424 21.38 -25.45 -3.81
CA ALA A 424 20.35 -24.88 -2.93
C ALA A 424 20.79 -23.51 -2.41
N ILE A 425 21.95 -23.42 -1.76
CA ILE A 425 22.57 -22.18 -1.30
C ILE A 425 23.90 -21.95 -2.00
N TYR A 426 24.11 -20.75 -2.58
CA TYR A 426 25.38 -20.38 -3.22
C TYR A 426 25.87 -19.01 -2.76
N ASN A 427 26.99 -18.98 -2.02
CA ASN A 427 27.62 -17.74 -1.60
C ASN A 427 28.81 -17.34 -2.49
N GLN A 428 28.53 -16.69 -3.63
CA GLN A 428 29.58 -16.17 -4.51
C GLN A 428 30.35 -14.99 -3.86
N LEU A 429 29.79 -14.37 -2.80
CA LEU A 429 30.34 -13.20 -2.12
C LEU A 429 30.91 -13.51 -0.72
N LYS A 430 31.42 -14.74 -0.49
CA LYS A 430 31.83 -15.25 0.83
C LYS A 430 32.81 -14.41 1.65
N ASN A 431 33.56 -13.51 1.01
CA ASN A 431 34.49 -12.60 1.67
C ASN A 431 33.79 -11.36 2.27
N THR A 432 32.56 -11.06 1.86
CA THR A 432 31.78 -9.87 2.28
C THR A 432 30.39 -10.21 2.81
N HIS A 433 29.82 -11.35 2.42
CA HIS A 433 28.48 -11.83 2.82
C HIS A 433 28.56 -13.23 3.44
N SER A 434 27.68 -13.53 4.39
CA SER A 434 27.53 -14.88 4.97
C SER A 434 26.06 -15.26 5.15
N PHE A 435 25.80 -16.56 5.06
CA PHE A 435 24.52 -17.16 5.41
C PHE A 435 24.55 -17.74 6.82
N ILE A 436 23.43 -17.62 7.52
CA ILE A 436 23.10 -18.39 8.73
C ILE A 436 21.99 -19.35 8.30
N LEU A 437 22.27 -20.65 8.28
CA LEU A 437 21.37 -21.68 7.75
C LEU A 437 20.79 -22.51 8.90
N GLU A 438 19.47 -22.58 9.01
CA GLU A 438 18.79 -23.29 10.11
C GLU A 438 17.62 -24.17 9.62
N ASN A 439 17.67 -25.46 9.87
CA ASN A 439 16.52 -26.37 9.66
C ASN A 439 15.90 -26.35 8.24
N ASN A 440 16.65 -26.10 7.16
CA ASN A 440 16.09 -26.16 5.80
C ASN A 440 15.96 -27.62 5.31
N CYS A 441 14.94 -27.93 4.51
CA CYS A 441 14.73 -29.24 3.90
C CYS A 441 15.28 -29.28 2.47
N LEU A 442 16.24 -30.16 2.18
CA LEU A 442 17.00 -30.16 0.93
C LEU A 442 16.87 -31.49 0.18
N SER A 443 16.52 -31.47 -1.12
CA SER A 443 16.44 -32.69 -1.95
C SER A 443 16.68 -32.46 -3.44
N GLY A 444 17.26 -33.41 -4.16
CA GLY A 444 17.34 -33.38 -5.64
C GLY A 444 18.14 -32.23 -6.28
N ASN A 445 18.91 -31.47 -5.51
CA ASN A 445 19.61 -30.26 -5.96
C ASN A 445 20.86 -30.61 -6.79
N VAL A 446 20.88 -30.26 -8.09
CA VAL A 446 21.87 -30.78 -9.07
C VAL A 446 23.32 -30.40 -8.76
N GLY A 447 23.57 -29.14 -8.38
CA GLY A 447 24.91 -28.69 -7.98
C GLY A 447 25.32 -29.19 -6.59
N GLY A 448 24.36 -29.66 -5.80
CA GLY A 448 24.51 -30.00 -4.40
C GLY A 448 23.84 -28.98 -3.47
N ASN A 449 23.94 -29.22 -2.16
CA ASN A 449 23.25 -28.40 -1.16
C ASN A 449 23.90 -27.01 -0.99
N TYR A 450 25.22 -26.93 -0.94
CA TYR A 450 25.93 -25.69 -0.63
C TYR A 450 27.13 -25.48 -1.54
N MET A 451 27.36 -24.21 -1.90
CA MET A 451 28.65 -23.71 -2.39
C MET A 451 29.04 -22.50 -1.54
N ASP A 452 30.21 -22.58 -0.90
CA ASP A 452 30.75 -21.55 0.01
C ASP A 452 29.81 -21.17 1.18
N ALA A 453 29.00 -22.12 1.62
CA ALA A 453 28.15 -22.06 2.81
C ALA A 453 28.09 -23.44 3.49
N SER A 454 27.59 -23.52 4.71
CA SER A 454 27.37 -24.77 5.46
C SER A 454 26.27 -24.63 6.50
N SER A 455 25.61 -25.75 6.83
CA SER A 455 24.62 -25.85 7.90
C SER A 455 24.92 -27.09 8.75
N THR A 456 24.58 -27.03 10.04
CA THR A 456 24.62 -28.16 10.97
C THR A 456 23.23 -28.70 11.32
N SER A 457 22.15 -28.01 10.91
CA SER A 457 20.77 -28.35 11.27
C SER A 457 19.83 -28.53 10.06
N ASP A 458 20.26 -28.14 8.86
CA ASP A 458 19.54 -28.46 7.61
C ASP A 458 19.46 -29.97 7.41
N VAL A 459 18.29 -30.43 6.96
CA VAL A 459 17.98 -31.85 6.76
C VAL A 459 17.97 -32.16 5.27
N LYS A 460 18.78 -33.13 4.85
CA LYS A 460 18.63 -33.76 3.55
C LYS A 460 17.46 -34.74 3.61
N ALA A 461 16.43 -34.54 2.79
CA ALA A 461 15.28 -35.41 2.76
C ALA A 461 15.67 -36.83 2.32
N ASP A 462 15.11 -37.84 3.01
CA ASP A 462 15.14 -39.23 2.55
C ASP A 462 14.22 -39.45 1.33
N SER A 463 14.19 -40.68 0.80
CA SER A 463 13.41 -41.01 -0.38
C SER A 463 11.89 -40.89 -0.20
N GLU A 464 11.36 -41.11 1.01
CA GLU A 464 9.92 -41.01 1.28
C GLU A 464 9.50 -39.54 1.42
N LEU A 465 10.25 -38.77 2.21
CA LEU A 465 10.03 -37.33 2.36
C LEU A 465 10.21 -36.61 1.02
N ALA A 466 11.25 -36.94 0.25
CA ALA A 466 11.45 -36.38 -1.09
C ALA A 466 10.27 -36.68 -2.03
N ALA A 467 9.67 -37.88 -1.95
CA ALA A 467 8.47 -38.19 -2.72
C ALA A 467 7.28 -37.31 -2.30
N LYS A 468 7.01 -37.15 -1.00
CA LYS A 468 5.95 -36.25 -0.48
C LYS A 468 6.16 -34.79 -0.92
N LEU A 469 7.39 -34.28 -0.82
CA LEU A 469 7.73 -32.90 -1.22
C LEU A 469 7.49 -32.65 -2.71
N ASN A 470 7.82 -33.62 -3.57
CA ASN A 470 7.64 -33.57 -5.02
C ASN A 470 6.17 -33.65 -5.46
N THR A 471 5.33 -34.42 -4.77
CA THR A 471 3.90 -34.55 -5.10
C THR A 471 3.01 -33.50 -4.44
N ASN A 472 3.58 -32.62 -3.59
CA ASN A 472 2.83 -31.78 -2.63
C ASN A 472 1.93 -32.61 -1.70
N GLY A 473 2.35 -33.83 -1.34
CA GLY A 473 1.66 -34.66 -0.36
C GLY A 473 1.70 -34.05 1.04
N SER A 474 0.71 -34.39 1.87
CA SER A 474 0.66 -33.93 3.26
C SER A 474 1.87 -34.41 4.07
N LEU A 475 2.47 -33.50 4.84
CA LEU A 475 3.38 -33.84 5.93
C LEU A 475 2.57 -33.97 7.23
N ASP A 476 3.12 -34.67 8.22
CA ASP A 476 2.53 -34.72 9.57
C ASP A 476 2.56 -33.33 10.23
N LYS A 477 1.58 -33.04 11.11
CA LYS A 477 1.33 -31.69 11.63
C LYS A 477 2.50 -31.06 12.40
N ASP A 478 3.42 -31.87 12.88
CA ASP A 478 4.55 -31.44 13.72
C ASP A 478 5.84 -31.16 12.92
N PHE A 479 5.84 -31.31 11.58
CA PHE A 479 7.01 -30.96 10.76
C PHE A 479 7.23 -29.43 10.66
N PRO A 480 8.47 -28.93 10.81
CA PRO A 480 8.78 -27.50 10.73
C PRO A 480 8.59 -26.90 9.33
N TRP A 481 8.38 -27.74 8.30
CA TRP A 481 8.21 -27.33 6.91
C TRP A 481 6.74 -27.30 6.45
N ASN A 482 5.77 -27.50 7.35
CA ASN A 482 4.34 -27.41 7.01
C ASN A 482 3.97 -26.04 6.44
N GLU A 483 4.48 -24.97 7.04
CA GLU A 483 4.32 -23.60 6.55
C GLU A 483 4.89 -23.42 5.13
N ALA A 484 6.07 -24.00 4.85
CA ALA A 484 6.67 -24.00 3.52
C ALA A 484 5.90 -24.85 2.49
N MET A 485 5.24 -25.95 2.90
CA MET A 485 4.39 -26.72 1.99
C MET A 485 3.16 -25.94 1.52
N CYS A 486 2.62 -25.09 2.40
CA CYS A 486 1.53 -24.18 2.10
C CYS A 486 1.97 -22.87 1.43
N ALA A 487 3.24 -22.73 1.00
CA ALA A 487 3.73 -21.49 0.40
C ALA A 487 3.02 -21.12 -0.94
N GLY A 488 2.81 -19.82 -1.13
CA GLY A 488 2.14 -19.20 -2.29
C GLY A 488 0.72 -18.67 -1.98
N PRO A 489 0.00 -18.13 -2.98
CA PRO A 489 -1.34 -17.59 -2.79
C PRO A 489 -2.32 -18.72 -2.46
N GLN A 490 -3.09 -18.58 -1.38
CA GLN A 490 -3.99 -19.64 -0.89
C GLN A 490 -5.37 -19.69 -1.58
N MET A 491 -5.71 -18.70 -2.41
CA MET A 491 -6.97 -18.65 -3.15
C MET A 491 -6.76 -18.61 -4.65
N SER A 492 -7.45 -19.50 -5.35
CA SER A 492 -7.90 -19.27 -6.72
C SER A 492 -9.21 -18.49 -6.66
N TYR A 493 -9.19 -17.20 -6.99
CA TYR A 493 -10.42 -16.44 -7.17
C TYR A 493 -11.03 -16.74 -8.55
N GLU A 494 -12.17 -17.44 -8.56
CA GLU A 494 -13.16 -17.27 -9.61
C GLU A 494 -13.84 -15.91 -9.42
N ILE A 495 -13.97 -15.14 -10.50
CA ILE A 495 -14.74 -13.89 -10.50
C ILE A 495 -16.21 -14.27 -10.54
N ASN A 496 -16.89 -14.22 -9.40
CA ASN A 496 -18.35 -14.19 -9.38
C ASN A 496 -18.82 -12.76 -9.65
N GLU A 497 -19.25 -12.49 -10.88
CA GLU A 497 -19.99 -11.28 -11.26
C GLU A 497 -21.42 -11.31 -10.69
N SER A 498 -21.55 -11.32 -9.37
CA SER A 498 -22.70 -10.81 -8.63
C SER A 498 -22.45 -10.92 -7.11
N VAL A 499 -22.38 -9.76 -6.47
CA VAL A 499 -22.79 -9.40 -5.10
C VAL A 499 -21.97 -8.18 -4.71
N VAL A 500 -22.60 -7.01 -4.83
CA VAL A 500 -22.16 -5.74 -4.26
C VAL A 500 -23.16 -5.39 -3.17
N GLN A 501 -22.66 -4.88 -2.03
CA GLN A 501 -23.40 -4.55 -0.79
C GLN A 501 -23.88 -5.79 0.00
N THR A 502 -23.77 -5.86 1.33
CA THR A 502 -23.44 -4.84 2.36
C THR A 502 -22.88 -5.52 3.62
N GLU A 503 -21.63 -5.27 4.01
CA GLU A 503 -21.09 -5.67 5.33
C GLU A 503 -20.09 -4.65 5.92
N GLN A 504 -20.53 -3.41 6.15
CA GLN A 504 -19.85 -2.56 7.16
C GLN A 504 -20.70 -1.48 7.87
N GLU A 505 -22.03 -1.49 7.75
CA GLU A 505 -22.88 -0.49 8.44
C GLU A 505 -23.54 -1.00 9.74
N GLU A 506 -23.81 -2.30 9.90
CA GLU A 506 -24.59 -2.80 11.04
C GLU A 506 -23.89 -2.63 12.40
N GLY A 507 -22.57 -2.81 12.47
CA GLY A 507 -21.80 -2.66 13.71
C GLY A 507 -21.79 -1.22 14.23
N PHE A 508 -21.68 -0.24 13.33
CA PHE A 508 -21.74 1.18 13.71
C PHE A 508 -23.18 1.59 14.01
N ALA A 509 -24.16 1.19 13.20
CA ALA A 509 -25.56 1.53 13.41
C ALA A 509 -26.14 0.95 14.71
N THR A 510 -25.77 -0.29 15.08
CA THR A 510 -26.18 -0.89 16.37
C THR A 510 -25.49 -0.26 17.57
N SER A 511 -24.19 0.04 17.48
CA SER A 511 -23.46 0.80 18.51
C SER A 511 -24.06 2.19 18.72
N PHE A 512 -24.33 2.91 17.62
CA PHE A 512 -24.91 4.25 17.64
C PHE A 512 -26.35 4.24 18.16
N LYS A 513 -27.20 3.29 17.73
CA LYS A 513 -28.55 3.09 18.30
C LYS A 513 -28.52 2.81 19.80
N ARG A 514 -27.54 2.02 20.28
CA ARG A 514 -27.35 1.74 21.72
C ARG A 514 -26.97 2.99 22.50
N VAL A 515 -25.98 3.76 22.03
CA VAL A 515 -25.55 5.03 22.65
C VAL A 515 -26.68 6.06 22.63
N PHE A 516 -27.40 6.18 21.52
CA PHE A 516 -28.54 7.10 21.39
C PHE A 516 -29.71 6.69 22.29
N SER A 517 -30.01 5.40 22.42
CA SER A 517 -31.01 4.88 23.37
C SER A 517 -30.65 5.21 24.83
N GLU A 518 -29.39 5.03 25.22
CA GLU A 518 -28.89 5.40 26.54
C GLU A 518 -28.94 6.92 26.80
N PHE A 519 -28.64 7.73 25.78
CA PHE A 519 -28.80 9.18 25.83
C PHE A 519 -30.27 9.58 26.02
N ILE A 520 -31.21 9.04 25.24
CA ILE A 520 -32.65 9.30 25.39
C ILE A 520 -33.17 8.82 26.75
N ARG A 521 -32.67 7.69 27.27
CA ARG A 521 -32.99 7.20 28.63
C ARG A 521 -32.51 8.17 29.71
N THR A 522 -31.32 8.74 29.54
CA THR A 522 -30.75 9.75 30.43
C THR A 522 -31.54 11.06 30.37
N LEU A 523 -31.91 11.49 29.16
CA LEU A 523 -32.74 12.68 28.93
C LEU A 523 -34.13 12.52 29.57
N LYS A 524 -34.77 11.36 29.41
CA LYS A 524 -36.05 11.04 30.09
C LYS A 524 -35.92 11.09 31.61
N ARG A 525 -34.86 10.52 32.20
CA ARG A 525 -34.61 10.61 33.66
C ARG A 525 -34.41 12.05 34.13
N PHE A 526 -33.74 12.88 33.34
CA PHE A 526 -33.54 14.30 33.62
C PHE A 526 -34.85 15.10 33.58
N PHE A 527 -35.71 14.88 32.59
CA PHE A 527 -37.04 15.50 32.58
C PHE A 527 -37.94 14.98 33.72
N LEU A 528 -37.82 13.70 34.09
CA LEU A 528 -38.57 13.15 35.23
C LEU A 528 -38.14 13.80 36.56
N SER A 529 -36.84 14.05 36.76
CA SER A 529 -36.34 14.74 37.97
C SER A 529 -36.76 16.22 38.02
N LEU A 530 -36.94 16.87 36.86
CA LEU A 530 -37.52 18.20 36.75
C LEU A 530 -39.02 18.22 37.12
N SER A 531 -39.81 17.20 36.74
CA SER A 531 -41.22 17.09 37.13
C SER A 531 -41.41 16.75 38.62
N ILE A 532 -40.56 15.91 39.21
CA ILE A 532 -40.64 15.53 40.63
C ILE A 532 -40.38 16.72 41.57
N GLN A 533 -39.69 17.76 41.12
CA GLN A 533 -39.53 19.02 41.88
C GLN A 533 -40.70 20.00 41.74
N TYR A 534 -41.74 19.69 40.95
CA TYR A 534 -42.88 20.59 40.72
C TYR A 534 -44.11 20.29 41.60
N GLU A 535 -44.22 19.11 42.22
CA GLU A 535 -45.33 18.75 43.13
C GLU A 535 -45.22 19.35 44.54
N LYS A 536 -44.26 20.24 44.81
CA LYS A 536 -44.02 20.77 46.16
C LYS A 536 -43.87 22.30 46.23
N VAL A 537 -44.65 23.03 45.42
CA VAL A 537 -44.90 24.46 45.61
C VAL A 537 -46.39 24.78 45.39
N ASP A 538 -47.05 25.13 46.50
CA ASP A 538 -48.24 25.97 46.67
C ASP A 538 -49.59 25.62 46.00
N ASN A 539 -50.41 24.95 46.80
CA ASN A 539 -51.81 25.37 46.97
C ASN A 539 -51.88 26.81 47.51
N LEU A 540 -52.31 27.80 46.72
CA LEU A 540 -53.16 28.88 47.23
C LEU A 540 -54.02 29.53 46.13
N LYS A 541 -55.29 29.80 46.48
CA LYS A 541 -56.31 30.53 45.70
C LYS A 541 -55.82 31.98 45.47
N THR A 542 -56.23 32.79 44.49
CA THR A 542 -57.48 32.92 43.68
C THR A 542 -57.08 33.79 42.44
N ALA A 543 -57.83 34.04 41.35
CA ALA A 543 -59.26 33.90 41.06
C ALA A 543 -59.55 33.74 39.53
N LEU A 544 -60.77 34.08 39.13
CA LEU A 544 -61.35 34.21 37.79
C LEU A 544 -61.96 35.64 37.65
N PRO A 545 -62.37 36.18 36.46
CA PRO A 545 -62.95 35.50 35.28
C PRO A 545 -62.22 35.78 33.94
N LEU A 546 -62.37 35.00 32.86
CA LEU A 546 -63.55 34.48 32.15
C LEU A 546 -64.37 35.57 31.41
N ILE A 547 -63.96 35.87 30.18
CA ILE A 547 -64.82 36.40 29.11
C ILE A 547 -64.56 35.54 27.86
N ALA A 548 -65.59 35.27 27.07
CA ALA A 548 -65.60 34.34 25.95
C ALA A 548 -65.99 35.03 24.63
N SER A 549 -65.91 34.24 23.56
CA SER A 549 -66.47 34.42 22.19
C SER A 549 -65.91 35.53 21.29
N ASP A 550 -65.71 35.09 20.04
CA ASP A 550 -65.59 35.79 18.75
C ASP A 550 -64.41 36.75 18.49
#